data_AF-A0A9E1Q308-F1
#
_entry.id   AF-A0A9E1Q308-F1
#
_cell.length_a   1.000
_cell.length_b   1.000
_cell.length_c   1.000
_cell.angle_alpha   90.00
_cell.angle_beta   90.00
_cell.angle_gamma   90.00
#
_symmetry.space_group_name_H-M   'P 1'
#
loop_
_entity.id
_entity.type
_entity.pdbx_description
1 polymer ?
#
loop_
_entity_poly.entity_id
_entity_poly.type
_entity_poly.pdbx_seq_one_letter_code
_entity_poly.pdbx_strand_id
1 'polypeptide(L)'
;MMGNGATKTVLIGAFAIGLLALSSGPAMAQSGAKTGDSDKGEAVYQKRCLQCHGAEGDGLGPAAERLNPPPRDFTLGLYKIKSSAFDADLPNDEDLFRMVRDGMPGTAMPGWGDMLSDQDMWDVITYIKSFAELEGKPEKQVAYGTQVESSPDSIAKGNKLFHAGDRCSECHGAEGRGDAIKKLKNDNGERTWPRNLTKPWTFRASNDPKDIYTRISAGIPTTQMPSFADPKSKKKLSIEERWHVANYVASLAKTNKVVRPENTVIKAVRVDGELPMSPDHPAWDKAAPTTFFMVSQIVGKERFFKAANDTVSVRALYNRKNISLQLEWDDRTKSIPGDARAKSIAEGELFEDAIAVQFPVTIPTGMEKPYFLMGDAAKPVNLWRWSSGTTKNPESAAILDAKGIGEQKIRDAAAGLTAKGLYKDGSWRVVMTRPLRTEMTTKDLQFEEGRFTPIAIFAWDGSNEEVGTRHAMTTWYWLLLKPATGARPMIFAIVVTFLVGGVLVWWGRSAAKRRG
;
A
#
# COMPACT_ATOMS: atom_id res chain seq x y z
N MET A 1 -7.99 -6.83 -91.28
CA MET A 1 -9.00 -5.76 -91.28
C MET A 1 -8.64 -4.77 -90.18
N MET A 2 -8.40 -3.52 -90.59
CA MET A 2 -8.43 -2.22 -89.88
C MET A 2 -8.48 -2.23 -88.34
N GLY A 3 -7.69 -1.47 -87.57
CA GLY A 3 -6.72 -0.43 -87.90
C GLY A 3 -6.56 0.57 -86.73
N ASN A 4 -5.31 1.01 -86.52
CA ASN A 4 -4.81 2.30 -85.99
C ASN A 4 -5.17 2.72 -84.55
N GLY A 5 -4.29 3.29 -83.72
CA GLY A 5 -3.06 4.11 -83.88
C GLY A 5 -3.10 5.10 -82.71
N ALA A 6 -2.04 5.63 -82.09
CA ALA A 6 -0.70 5.92 -82.55
C ALA A 6 0.27 6.02 -81.35
N THR A 7 1.51 5.62 -81.60
CA THR A 7 2.73 5.88 -80.85
C THR A 7 3.17 7.34 -80.96
N LYS A 8 3.86 7.89 -79.94
CA LYS A 8 5.13 8.61 -80.15
C LYS A 8 5.86 8.89 -78.82
N THR A 9 7.09 8.37 -78.79
CA THR A 9 8.20 8.67 -77.89
C THR A 9 8.61 10.14 -77.97
N VAL A 10 8.97 10.76 -76.84
CA VAL A 10 9.67 12.05 -76.78
C VAL A 10 10.97 11.89 -75.98
N LEU A 11 12.07 12.32 -76.60
CA LEU A 11 13.41 12.43 -76.05
C LEU A 11 13.56 13.70 -75.19
N ILE A 12 14.23 13.52 -74.04
CA ILE A 12 15.32 14.33 -73.44
C ILE A 12 15.20 15.87 -73.50
N GLY A 13 15.03 16.46 -72.31
CA GLY A 13 15.40 17.85 -72.00
C GLY A 13 15.91 17.93 -70.55
N ALA A 14 17.15 18.36 -70.37
CA ALA A 14 17.87 18.45 -69.11
C ALA A 14 17.28 19.51 -68.16
N PHE A 15 17.20 19.20 -66.86
CA PHE A 15 17.01 20.19 -65.81
C PHE A 15 18.00 19.98 -64.67
N ALA A 16 18.66 21.07 -64.29
CA ALA A 16 19.75 21.16 -63.33
C ALA A 16 19.33 20.75 -61.92
N ILE A 17 20.13 19.90 -61.28
CA ILE A 17 20.03 19.57 -59.85
C ILE A 17 20.72 20.68 -59.06
N GLY A 18 19.92 21.57 -58.45
CA GLY A 18 20.37 22.48 -57.41
C GLY A 18 20.53 21.73 -56.09
N LEU A 19 21.77 21.56 -55.64
CA LEU A 19 22.12 20.99 -54.34
C LEU A 19 21.80 22.03 -53.24
N LEU A 20 20.67 21.90 -52.56
CA LEU A 20 20.47 22.54 -51.25
C LEU A 20 20.97 21.59 -50.17
N ALA A 21 22.19 21.86 -49.69
CA ALA A 21 22.72 21.23 -48.49
C ALA A 21 21.97 21.77 -47.25
N LEU A 22 20.93 21.05 -46.83
CA LEU A 22 20.33 21.20 -45.50
C LEU A 22 21.26 20.51 -44.49
N SER A 23 22.13 21.30 -43.85
CA SER A 23 22.88 20.86 -42.68
C SER A 23 21.92 20.68 -41.51
N SER A 24 21.45 19.45 -41.31
CA SER A 24 20.77 19.01 -40.10
C SER A 24 21.79 18.86 -38.96
N GLY A 25 22.17 19.98 -38.35
CA GLY A 25 22.73 19.95 -37.00
C GLY A 25 21.66 19.48 -36.01
N PRO A 26 22.01 18.70 -34.97
CA PRO A 26 21.05 18.37 -33.93
C PRO A 26 20.64 19.67 -33.24
N ALA A 27 19.37 20.03 -33.39
CA ALA A 27 18.77 21.07 -32.57
C ALA A 27 18.84 20.60 -31.12
N MET A 28 19.84 21.10 -30.39
CA MET A 28 19.78 21.09 -28.93
C MET A 28 18.54 21.89 -28.56
N ALA A 29 17.49 21.19 -28.13
CA ALA A 29 16.38 21.79 -27.44
C ALA A 29 16.93 22.45 -26.18
N GLN A 30 17.16 23.77 -26.26
CA GLN A 30 17.33 24.60 -25.08
C GLN A 30 16.05 24.46 -24.24
N SER A 31 16.14 23.77 -23.11
CA SER A 31 15.14 23.82 -22.06
C SER A 31 15.14 25.22 -21.45
N GLY A 32 14.48 26.17 -22.10
CA GLY A 32 14.11 27.43 -21.47
C GLY A 32 13.19 27.10 -20.29
N ALA A 33 13.55 27.58 -19.11
CA ALA A 33 12.68 27.47 -17.94
C ALA A 33 11.32 28.07 -18.32
N LYS A 34 10.26 27.26 -18.32
CA LYS A 34 8.89 27.76 -18.50
C LYS A 34 8.57 28.56 -17.24
N THR A 35 8.68 29.88 -17.31
CA THR A 35 8.27 30.77 -16.23
C THR A 35 6.75 30.75 -16.14
N GLY A 36 6.19 30.36 -15.00
CA GLY A 36 4.74 30.40 -14.77
C GLY A 36 4.24 31.82 -14.50
N ASP A 37 2.96 32.04 -14.81
CA ASP A 37 2.20 33.28 -14.60
C ASP A 37 1.42 33.20 -13.27
N SER A 38 1.77 34.06 -12.30
CA SER A 38 1.21 34.00 -10.93
C SER A 38 -0.31 34.23 -10.90
N ASP A 39 -0.84 35.12 -11.74
CA ASP A 39 -2.26 35.47 -11.74
C ASP A 39 -3.11 34.29 -12.25
N LYS A 40 -2.60 33.58 -13.27
CA LYS A 40 -3.22 32.32 -13.73
C LYS A 40 -3.07 31.23 -12.69
N GLY A 41 -1.93 31.19 -12.01
CA GLY A 41 -1.65 30.26 -10.92
C GLY A 41 -2.63 30.39 -9.77
N GLU A 42 -2.98 31.62 -9.39
CA GLU A 42 -3.99 31.89 -8.37
C GLU A 42 -5.34 31.26 -8.73
N ALA A 43 -5.80 31.44 -9.98
CA ALA A 43 -7.07 30.89 -10.44
C ALA A 43 -7.09 29.35 -10.40
N VAL A 44 -5.96 28.69 -10.65
CA VAL A 44 -5.79 27.25 -10.49
C VAL A 44 -5.80 26.87 -9.01
N TYR A 45 -5.05 27.59 -8.18
CA TYR A 45 -4.91 27.35 -6.75
C TYR A 45 -6.27 27.42 -6.03
N GLN A 46 -7.04 28.47 -6.26
CA GLN A 46 -8.37 28.67 -5.65
C GLN A 46 -9.33 27.52 -5.98
N LYS A 47 -9.28 26.99 -7.21
CA LYS A 47 -10.17 25.92 -7.67
C LYS A 47 -9.75 24.53 -7.18
N ARG A 48 -8.44 24.29 -7.01
CA ARG A 48 -7.88 22.93 -6.88
C ARG A 48 -7.10 22.67 -5.59
N CYS A 49 -6.44 23.69 -5.03
CA CYS A 49 -5.48 23.53 -3.94
C CYS A 49 -6.02 24.05 -2.60
N LEU A 50 -6.82 25.13 -2.62
CA LEU A 50 -7.31 25.86 -1.45
C LEU A 50 -8.02 24.97 -0.42
N GLN A 51 -8.82 24.00 -0.88
CA GLN A 51 -9.60 23.13 0.00
C GLN A 51 -8.72 22.39 1.03
N CYS A 52 -7.47 22.10 0.67
CA CYS A 52 -6.50 21.46 1.54
C CYS A 52 -5.48 22.47 2.08
N HIS A 53 -4.90 23.31 1.21
CA HIS A 53 -3.76 24.16 1.57
C HIS A 53 -4.12 25.54 2.14
N GLY A 54 -5.40 25.89 2.23
CA GLY A 54 -5.85 27.18 2.78
C GLY A 54 -5.78 28.31 1.75
N ALA A 55 -6.51 29.39 1.98
CA ALA A 55 -6.48 30.57 1.11
C ALA A 55 -5.12 31.28 1.20
N GLU A 56 -4.55 31.34 2.41
CA GLU A 56 -3.26 31.96 2.73
C GLU A 56 -2.05 31.04 2.50
N GLY A 57 -2.26 29.83 1.98
CA GLY A 57 -1.17 28.86 1.78
C GLY A 57 -0.61 28.24 3.07
N ASP A 58 -1.23 28.49 4.22
CA ASP A 58 -0.81 28.07 5.56
C ASP A 58 -1.06 26.58 5.89
N GLY A 59 -1.64 25.83 4.95
CA GLY A 59 -1.99 24.43 5.16
C GLY A 59 -3.23 24.21 6.02
N LEU A 60 -3.99 25.27 6.35
CA LEU A 60 -5.19 25.24 7.20
C LEU A 60 -6.49 25.31 6.38
N GLY A 61 -6.51 24.67 5.20
CA GLY A 61 -7.73 24.57 4.39
C GLY A 61 -8.86 23.82 5.09
N PRO A 62 -10.13 23.96 4.64
CA PRO A 62 -11.28 23.35 5.33
C PRO A 62 -11.26 21.81 5.43
N ALA A 63 -10.38 21.13 4.69
CA ALA A 63 -10.13 19.69 4.80
C ALA A 63 -8.98 19.33 5.76
N ALA A 64 -8.09 20.26 6.15
CA ALA A 64 -6.81 20.00 6.79
C ALA A 64 -6.90 19.13 8.06
N GLU A 65 -7.87 19.41 8.94
CA GLU A 65 -8.06 18.65 10.20
C GLU A 65 -8.33 17.15 9.96
N ARG A 66 -8.87 16.80 8.79
CA ARG A 66 -9.24 15.43 8.41
C ARG A 66 -8.13 14.71 7.64
N LEU A 67 -6.98 15.34 7.42
CA LEU A 67 -5.88 14.78 6.64
C LEU A 67 -4.73 14.36 7.56
N ASN A 68 -4.12 13.22 7.26
CA ASN A 68 -2.88 12.76 7.87
C ASN A 68 -1.96 12.18 6.77
N PRO A 69 -0.79 12.78 6.50
CA PRO A 69 -0.23 13.98 7.15
C PRO A 69 -1.05 15.25 6.87
N PRO A 70 -0.87 16.32 7.67
CA PRO A 70 -1.45 17.63 7.36
C PRO A 70 -0.89 18.17 6.03
N PRO A 71 -1.66 19.01 5.32
CA PRO A 71 -1.19 19.73 4.13
C PRO A 71 0.09 20.55 4.42
N ARG A 72 0.84 20.85 3.36
CA ARG A 72 2.05 21.69 3.47
C ARG A 72 1.62 23.14 3.68
N ASP A 73 2.17 23.74 4.72
CA ASP A 73 2.26 25.19 4.89
C ASP A 73 3.36 25.73 3.96
N PHE A 74 2.94 26.48 2.93
CA PHE A 74 3.81 27.09 1.93
C PHE A 74 4.46 28.38 2.44
N THR A 75 3.87 29.05 3.43
CA THR A 75 4.38 30.33 4.00
C THR A 75 5.73 30.15 4.69
N LEU A 76 6.05 28.94 5.12
CA LEU A 76 7.35 28.60 5.70
C LEU A 76 8.49 28.56 4.68
N GLY A 77 8.20 28.42 3.39
CA GLY A 77 9.20 28.20 2.35
C GLY A 77 9.95 26.85 2.46
N LEU A 78 9.55 25.97 3.40
CA LEU A 78 10.25 24.72 3.70
C LEU A 78 9.59 23.50 3.05
N TYR A 79 10.26 22.94 2.04
CA TYR A 79 9.80 21.76 1.30
C TYR A 79 10.49 20.47 1.73
N LYS A 80 9.68 19.46 2.08
CA LYS A 80 10.15 18.14 2.53
C LYS A 80 10.86 17.34 1.43
N ILE A 81 10.44 17.51 0.19
CA ILE A 81 10.85 16.72 -0.96
C ILE A 81 11.63 17.65 -1.90
N LYS A 82 12.94 17.79 -1.67
CA LYS A 82 13.83 18.67 -2.45
C LYS A 82 15.15 18.00 -2.84
N SER A 83 15.63 18.29 -4.04
CA SER A 83 16.90 17.83 -4.60
C SER A 83 18.00 18.89 -4.58
N SER A 84 17.68 20.09 -4.06
CA SER A 84 18.67 21.06 -3.62
C SER A 84 19.41 20.58 -2.38
N ALA A 85 20.63 21.09 -2.16
CA ALA A 85 21.46 20.68 -1.04
C ALA A 85 20.77 20.95 0.32
N PHE A 86 21.22 20.26 1.36
CA PHE A 86 20.62 20.40 2.70
C PHE A 86 20.71 21.83 3.25
N ASP A 87 21.78 22.55 2.89
CA ASP A 87 22.09 23.93 3.26
C ASP A 87 21.69 24.95 2.18
N ALA A 88 20.90 24.55 1.18
CA ALA A 88 20.31 25.46 0.21
C ALA A 88 18.92 25.94 0.68
N ASP A 89 18.67 27.24 0.61
CA ASP A 89 17.43 27.84 1.09
C ASP A 89 16.23 27.53 0.17
N LEU A 90 16.48 27.43 -1.14
CA LEU A 90 15.42 27.23 -2.14
C LEU A 90 15.24 25.74 -2.53
N PRO A 91 14.01 25.31 -2.87
CA PRO A 91 13.77 24.05 -3.57
C PRO A 91 14.11 24.18 -5.07
N ASN A 92 14.23 23.07 -5.79
CA ASN A 92 14.18 23.10 -7.26
C ASN A 92 12.72 23.14 -7.72
N ASP A 93 12.45 23.96 -8.73
CA ASP A 93 11.10 24.11 -9.29
C ASP A 93 10.59 22.79 -9.90
N GLU A 94 11.49 21.97 -10.46
CA GLU A 94 11.17 20.65 -10.98
C GLU A 94 10.72 19.66 -9.88
N ASP A 95 11.16 19.83 -8.63
CA ASP A 95 10.64 19.02 -7.52
C ASP A 95 9.19 19.38 -7.21
N LEU A 96 8.86 20.68 -7.22
CA LEU A 96 7.49 21.18 -7.04
C LEU A 96 6.61 20.69 -8.18
N PHE A 97 7.09 20.79 -9.41
CA PHE A 97 6.38 20.32 -10.59
C PHE A 97 6.07 18.84 -10.53
N ARG A 98 7.06 18.01 -10.18
CA ARG A 98 6.85 16.58 -9.98
C ARG A 98 5.79 16.28 -8.92
N MET A 99 5.80 16.99 -7.80
CA MET A 99 4.80 16.80 -6.73
C MET A 99 3.38 17.21 -7.15
N VAL A 100 3.23 18.28 -7.94
CA VAL A 100 1.92 18.69 -8.47
C VAL A 100 1.44 17.70 -9.53
N ARG A 101 2.31 17.32 -10.47
CA ARG A 101 1.97 16.41 -11.57
C ARG A 101 1.60 15.02 -11.07
N ASP A 102 2.46 14.41 -10.26
CA ASP A 102 2.36 13.00 -9.86
C ASP A 102 1.61 12.81 -8.53
N GLY A 103 1.41 13.90 -7.79
CA GLY A 103 0.88 13.87 -6.43
C GLY A 103 1.94 13.42 -5.42
N MET A 104 1.48 13.04 -4.22
CA MET A 104 2.37 12.54 -3.18
C MET A 104 1.86 11.21 -2.62
N PRO A 105 2.50 10.07 -2.95
CA PRO A 105 2.06 8.76 -2.48
C PRO A 105 1.99 8.64 -0.96
N GLY A 106 0.96 7.94 -0.47
CA GLY A 106 0.68 7.80 0.96
C GLY A 106 0.24 9.11 1.64
N THR A 107 -0.38 10.03 0.88
CA THR A 107 -1.05 11.25 1.36
C THR A 107 -2.35 11.46 0.58
N ALA A 108 -3.13 12.47 0.93
CA ALA A 108 -4.31 12.86 0.18
C ALA A 108 -4.03 13.76 -1.03
N MET A 109 -2.77 14.13 -1.31
CA MET A 109 -2.41 14.98 -2.44
C MET A 109 -2.46 14.20 -3.76
N PRO A 110 -3.46 14.43 -4.64
CA PRO A 110 -3.58 13.71 -5.90
C PRO A 110 -2.55 14.20 -6.91
N GLY A 111 -2.32 13.41 -7.96
CA GLY A 111 -1.63 13.87 -9.16
C GLY A 111 -2.57 14.69 -10.04
N TRP A 112 -2.07 15.80 -10.58
CA TRP A 112 -2.84 16.72 -11.42
C TRP A 112 -2.49 16.60 -12.92
N GLY A 113 -1.54 15.76 -13.31
CA GLY A 113 -1.09 15.64 -14.70
C GLY A 113 -2.17 15.23 -15.71
N ASP A 114 -3.23 14.55 -15.28
CA ASP A 114 -4.37 14.19 -16.14
C ASP A 114 -5.44 15.29 -16.22
N MET A 115 -5.37 16.31 -15.37
CA MET A 115 -6.40 17.35 -15.22
C MET A 115 -5.91 18.77 -15.56
N LEU A 116 -4.62 19.03 -15.42
CA LEU A 116 -3.98 20.32 -15.66
C LEU A 116 -2.93 20.19 -16.76
N SER A 117 -2.77 21.24 -17.57
CA SER A 117 -1.65 21.29 -18.51
C SER A 117 -0.33 21.55 -17.77
N ASP A 118 0.80 21.23 -18.41
CA ASP A 118 2.12 21.61 -17.89
C ASP A 118 2.21 23.10 -17.56
N GLN A 119 1.59 23.96 -18.37
CA GLN A 119 1.63 25.40 -18.14
C GLN A 119 0.82 25.79 -16.89
N ASP A 120 -0.40 25.24 -16.71
CA ASP A 120 -1.20 25.49 -15.51
C ASP A 120 -0.45 25.04 -14.24
N MET A 121 0.30 23.94 -14.33
CA MET A 121 1.14 23.46 -13.23
C MET A 121 2.31 24.40 -12.95
N TRP A 122 2.99 24.94 -13.96
CA TRP A 122 4.02 25.97 -13.75
C TRP A 122 3.44 27.26 -13.18
N ASP A 123 2.28 27.70 -13.67
CA ASP A 123 1.58 28.90 -13.20
C ASP A 123 1.22 28.77 -11.71
N VAL A 124 0.62 27.64 -11.29
CA VAL A 124 0.28 27.42 -9.87
C VAL A 124 1.52 27.28 -8.99
N ILE A 125 2.64 26.75 -9.50
CA ILE A 125 3.90 26.70 -8.75
C ILE A 125 4.46 28.11 -8.53
N THR A 126 4.42 28.98 -9.54
CA THR A 126 4.79 30.40 -9.38
C THR A 126 3.93 31.05 -8.29
N TYR A 127 2.61 30.84 -8.31
CA TYR A 127 1.73 31.37 -7.28
C TYR A 127 2.05 30.82 -5.88
N ILE A 128 2.27 29.50 -5.75
CA ILE A 128 2.65 28.85 -4.48
C ILE A 128 3.95 29.42 -3.91
N LYS A 129 4.93 29.70 -4.77
CA LYS A 129 6.22 30.29 -4.37
C LYS A 129 6.07 31.72 -3.84
N SER A 130 5.03 32.44 -4.23
CA SER A 130 4.79 33.81 -3.77
C SER A 130 4.45 33.91 -2.28
N PHE A 131 3.85 32.86 -1.67
CA PHE A 131 3.53 32.83 -0.24
C PHE A 131 4.74 32.95 0.69
N ALA A 132 5.95 32.65 0.20
CA ALA A 132 7.19 32.74 0.96
C ALA A 132 8.30 33.46 0.17
N GLU A 133 7.93 34.26 -0.83
CA GLU A 133 8.86 35.07 -1.65
C GLU A 133 10.05 34.27 -2.21
N LEU A 134 9.79 33.04 -2.69
CA LEU A 134 10.83 32.13 -3.14
C LEU A 134 11.25 32.46 -4.59
N GLU A 135 12.19 33.39 -4.74
CA GLU A 135 12.68 33.81 -6.06
C GLU A 135 14.02 33.17 -6.43
N GLY A 136 14.17 32.76 -7.69
CA GLY A 136 15.43 32.24 -8.23
C GLY A 136 15.60 30.72 -8.14
N LYS A 137 16.85 30.28 -8.20
CA LYS A 137 17.26 28.86 -8.18
C LYS A 137 18.17 28.59 -6.98
N PRO A 138 18.14 27.38 -6.41
CA PRO A 138 19.02 27.04 -5.30
C PRO A 138 20.50 27.10 -5.70
N GLU A 139 21.32 27.68 -4.82
CA GLU A 139 22.76 27.84 -5.03
C GLU A 139 23.52 26.51 -5.12
N LYS A 140 23.02 25.49 -4.41
CA LYS A 140 23.66 24.18 -4.30
C LYS A 140 22.67 23.04 -4.54
N GLN A 141 23.18 22.01 -5.21
CA GLN A 141 22.45 20.79 -5.51
C GLN A 141 22.97 19.63 -4.66
N VAL A 142 22.15 18.59 -4.49
CA VAL A 142 22.64 17.33 -3.94
C VAL A 142 23.77 16.78 -4.82
N ALA A 143 24.93 16.52 -4.22
CA ALA A 143 26.05 15.90 -4.90
C ALA A 143 25.82 14.39 -5.02
N TYR A 144 25.48 13.91 -6.23
CA TYR A 144 25.24 12.49 -6.49
C TYR A 144 26.53 11.68 -6.69
N GLY A 145 27.60 12.30 -7.19
CA GLY A 145 28.82 11.58 -7.60
C GLY A 145 28.51 10.44 -8.57
N THR A 146 29.31 9.38 -8.52
CA THR A 146 29.02 8.13 -9.26
C THR A 146 28.00 7.30 -8.49
N GLN A 147 26.87 7.03 -9.12
CA GLN A 147 25.86 6.13 -8.56
C GLN A 147 26.42 4.71 -8.43
N VAL A 148 26.29 4.14 -7.24
CA VAL A 148 26.65 2.74 -7.01
C VAL A 148 25.46 1.87 -7.40
N GLU A 149 25.69 0.97 -8.35
CA GLU A 149 24.69 -0.01 -8.77
C GLU A 149 24.30 -0.97 -7.64
N SER A 150 23.03 -1.35 -7.61
CA SER A 150 22.53 -2.27 -6.60
C SER A 150 23.13 -3.67 -6.82
N SER A 151 23.68 -4.23 -5.75
CA SER A 151 24.31 -5.56 -5.72
C SER A 151 24.20 -6.14 -4.31
N PRO A 152 24.30 -7.47 -4.14
CA PRO A 152 24.33 -8.09 -2.81
C PRO A 152 25.38 -7.45 -1.88
N ASP A 153 26.56 -7.13 -2.40
CA ASP A 153 27.64 -6.49 -1.64
C ASP A 153 27.27 -5.05 -1.24
N SER A 154 26.71 -4.26 -2.16
CA SER A 154 26.23 -2.91 -1.85
C SER A 154 25.13 -2.93 -0.78
N ILE A 155 24.20 -3.88 -0.88
CA ILE A 155 23.09 -4.05 0.08
C ILE A 155 23.66 -4.44 1.46
N ALA A 156 24.62 -5.36 1.51
CA ALA A 156 25.26 -5.77 2.77
C ALA A 156 26.02 -4.62 3.44
N LYS A 157 26.77 -3.82 2.67
CA LYS A 157 27.42 -2.60 3.18
C LYS A 157 26.40 -1.58 3.69
N GLY A 158 25.32 -1.36 2.93
CA GLY A 158 24.23 -0.47 3.31
C GLY A 158 23.53 -0.90 4.59
N ASN A 159 23.28 -2.21 4.75
CA ASN A 159 22.71 -2.80 5.96
C ASN A 159 23.57 -2.50 7.19
N LYS A 160 24.89 -2.71 7.07
CA LYS A 160 25.84 -2.41 8.15
C LYS A 160 25.79 -0.93 8.54
N LEU A 161 25.75 -0.04 7.55
CA LEU A 161 25.70 1.42 7.77
C LEU A 161 24.37 1.87 8.39
N PHE A 162 23.26 1.30 7.95
CA PHE A 162 21.91 1.58 8.46
C PHE A 162 21.80 1.29 9.96
N HIS A 163 22.42 0.19 10.40
CA HIS A 163 22.45 -0.27 11.80
C HIS A 163 23.64 0.26 12.60
N ALA A 164 24.58 0.97 11.98
CA ALA A 164 25.80 1.40 12.65
C ALA A 164 25.54 2.64 13.52
N GLY A 165 25.63 2.44 14.83
CA GLY A 165 25.42 3.48 15.85
C GLY A 165 24.02 4.06 15.80
N ASP A 166 23.88 5.29 16.28
CA ASP A 166 22.59 5.98 16.34
C ASP A 166 22.26 6.65 14.99
N ARG A 167 22.27 5.89 13.88
CA ARG A 167 21.94 6.43 12.54
C ARG A 167 20.49 6.17 12.16
N CYS A 168 20.23 5.20 11.29
CA CYS A 168 18.94 5.05 10.63
C CYS A 168 17.99 4.19 11.46
N SER A 169 18.48 3.07 11.99
CA SER A 169 17.69 2.11 12.78
C SER A 169 17.16 2.70 14.10
N GLU A 170 17.81 3.73 14.65
CA GLU A 170 17.34 4.44 15.86
C GLU A 170 15.93 5.02 15.67
N CYS A 171 15.60 5.44 14.44
CA CYS A 171 14.30 6.01 14.09
C CYS A 171 13.45 5.02 13.28
N HIS A 172 14.04 4.38 12.28
CA HIS A 172 13.30 3.50 11.36
C HIS A 172 13.11 2.08 11.91
N GLY A 173 13.69 1.73 13.07
CA GLY A 173 13.69 0.36 13.59
C GLY A 173 14.68 -0.54 12.85
N ALA A 174 14.98 -1.71 13.41
CA ALA A 174 15.94 -2.66 12.82
C ALA A 174 15.49 -3.15 11.42
N GLU A 175 14.21 -3.49 11.31
CA GLU A 175 13.62 -3.96 10.05
C GLU A 175 13.14 -2.81 9.13
N GLY A 176 13.44 -1.55 9.48
CA GLY A 176 13.02 -0.39 8.72
C GLY A 176 11.50 -0.10 8.75
N ARG A 177 10.76 -0.61 9.74
CA ARG A 177 9.29 -0.49 9.80
C ARG A 177 8.76 0.79 10.44
N GLY A 178 9.65 1.61 11.00
CA GLY A 178 9.30 2.85 11.70
C GLY A 178 8.68 2.60 13.08
N ASP A 179 9.05 1.49 13.72
CA ASP A 179 8.57 0.98 15.01
C ASP A 179 9.51 1.33 16.18
N ALA A 180 10.42 2.28 15.98
CA ALA A 180 11.29 2.75 17.06
C ALA A 180 10.49 3.53 18.12
N ILE A 181 10.93 3.42 19.37
CA ILE A 181 10.25 4.02 20.55
C ILE A 181 10.35 5.55 20.54
N LYS A 182 11.33 6.12 19.83
CA LYS A 182 11.65 7.54 19.86
C LYS A 182 10.46 8.36 19.37
N LYS A 183 9.91 9.21 20.24
CA LYS A 183 8.87 10.18 19.89
C LYS A 183 9.47 11.30 19.06
N LEU A 184 9.46 11.11 17.74
CA LEU A 184 9.92 12.12 16.81
C LEU A 184 8.88 13.21 16.62
N LYS A 185 9.33 14.45 16.48
CA LYS A 185 8.48 15.62 16.30
C LYS A 185 8.89 16.43 15.08
N ASN A 186 7.94 17.12 14.48
CA ASN A 186 8.24 18.20 13.54
C ASN A 186 8.59 19.49 14.30
N ASP A 187 8.88 20.55 13.55
CA ASP A 187 9.27 21.85 14.11
C ASP A 187 8.12 22.50 14.92
N ASN A 188 6.87 22.11 14.64
CA ASN A 188 5.67 22.55 15.37
C ASN A 188 5.42 21.71 16.65
N GLY A 189 6.29 20.76 16.97
CA GLY A 189 6.16 19.88 18.14
C GLY A 189 5.14 18.75 17.98
N GLU A 190 4.50 18.64 16.82
CA GLU A 190 3.59 17.55 16.48
C GLU A 190 4.38 16.28 16.19
N ARG A 191 3.83 15.13 16.57
CA ARG A 191 4.53 13.88 16.32
C ARG A 191 4.63 13.57 14.84
N THR A 192 5.77 12.98 14.48
CA THR A 192 5.99 12.41 13.16
C THR A 192 6.45 10.96 13.29
N TRP A 193 5.92 10.12 12.40
CA TRP A 193 6.35 8.73 12.30
C TRP A 193 7.30 8.56 11.11
N PRO A 194 8.44 7.88 11.30
CA PRO A 194 9.24 7.40 10.18
C PRO A 194 8.38 6.50 9.28
N ARG A 195 8.60 6.61 7.97
CA ARG A 195 7.91 5.72 7.03
C ARG A 195 8.34 4.27 7.27
N ASN A 196 7.40 3.35 7.06
CA ASN A 196 7.70 1.94 6.95
C ASN A 196 8.41 1.71 5.61
N LEU A 197 9.73 1.57 5.66
CA LEU A 197 10.61 1.39 4.51
C LEU A 197 10.35 0.08 3.76
N THR A 198 9.63 -0.87 4.39
CA THR A 198 9.20 -2.11 3.74
C THR A 198 7.98 -1.93 2.81
N LYS A 199 7.34 -0.75 2.87
CA LYS A 199 6.15 -0.36 2.08
C LYS A 199 6.47 0.77 1.10
N PRO A 200 7.12 0.49 -0.04
CA PRO A 200 7.59 1.52 -0.98
C PRO A 200 6.49 2.41 -1.55
N TRP A 201 5.24 1.93 -1.62
CA TRP A 201 4.09 2.73 -2.06
C TRP A 201 3.71 3.87 -1.10
N THR A 202 4.31 3.92 0.09
CA THR A 202 4.13 5.02 1.06
C THR A 202 5.19 6.11 0.94
N PHE A 203 6.17 5.94 0.05
CA PHE A 203 7.28 6.87 -0.13
C PHE A 203 6.78 8.09 -0.92
N ARG A 204 6.97 9.27 -0.34
CA ARG A 204 6.41 10.53 -0.89
C ARG A 204 7.08 11.00 -2.19
N ALA A 205 8.24 10.46 -2.53
CA ALA A 205 8.93 10.70 -3.80
C ALA A 205 8.83 9.44 -4.66
N SER A 206 9.70 8.47 -4.41
CA SER A 206 9.63 7.13 -4.97
C SER A 206 10.53 6.18 -4.17
N ASN A 207 10.50 4.89 -4.51
CA ASN A 207 11.46 3.89 -4.02
C ASN A 207 12.69 3.73 -4.93
N ASP A 208 12.91 4.66 -5.87
CA ASP A 208 14.13 4.68 -6.65
C ASP A 208 15.33 4.98 -5.74
N PRO A 209 16.44 4.21 -5.82
CA PRO A 209 17.65 4.48 -5.05
C PRO A 209 18.14 5.93 -5.13
N LYS A 210 17.96 6.62 -6.27
CA LYS A 210 18.32 8.03 -6.44
C LYS A 210 17.45 8.96 -5.59
N ASP A 211 16.14 8.74 -5.54
CA ASP A 211 15.25 9.54 -4.68
C ASP A 211 15.52 9.27 -3.19
N ILE A 212 15.80 8.01 -2.83
CA ILE A 212 16.20 7.64 -1.47
C ILE A 212 17.53 8.30 -1.09
N TYR A 213 18.54 8.22 -1.96
CA TYR A 213 19.82 8.90 -1.82
C TYR A 213 19.63 10.41 -1.60
N THR A 214 18.74 11.02 -2.37
CA THR A 214 18.41 12.44 -2.25
C THR A 214 17.89 12.77 -0.86
N ARG A 215 17.01 11.95 -0.27
CA ARG A 215 16.51 12.15 1.10
C ARG A 215 17.57 11.95 2.17
N ILE A 216 18.45 10.97 2.01
CA ILE A 216 19.57 10.76 2.93
C ILE A 216 20.55 11.94 2.85
N SER A 217 20.74 12.50 1.66
CA SER A 217 21.70 13.60 1.41
C SER A 217 21.15 14.97 1.81
N ALA A 218 19.90 15.28 1.47
CA ALA A 218 19.28 16.56 1.78
C ALA A 218 18.69 16.60 3.21
N GLY A 219 18.42 15.44 3.81
CA GLY A 219 17.52 15.34 4.95
C GLY A 219 16.06 15.56 4.55
N ILE A 220 15.18 15.66 5.54
CA ILE A 220 13.78 16.03 5.33
C ILE A 220 13.47 17.25 6.22
N PRO A 221 13.45 18.47 5.65
CA PRO A 221 13.12 19.69 6.39
C PRO A 221 11.80 19.57 7.15
N THR A 222 11.65 20.29 8.27
CA THR A 222 10.50 20.21 9.18
C THR A 222 10.29 18.84 9.84
N THR A 223 11.34 18.01 9.89
CA THR A 223 11.34 16.73 10.60
C THR A 223 12.70 16.50 11.24
N GLN A 224 12.77 15.53 12.14
CA GLN A 224 14.03 15.10 12.76
C GLN A 224 14.87 14.14 11.91
N MET A 225 14.59 14.00 10.61
CA MET A 225 15.45 13.26 9.69
C MET A 225 16.56 14.18 9.13
N PRO A 226 17.80 14.09 9.65
CA PRO A 226 18.86 15.02 9.31
C PRO A 226 19.44 14.73 7.92
N SER A 227 20.25 15.66 7.44
CA SER A 227 21.17 15.38 6.33
C SER A 227 22.35 14.53 6.81
N PHE A 228 22.64 13.46 6.07
CA PHE A 228 23.87 12.68 6.24
C PHE A 228 25.00 13.17 5.31
N ALA A 229 24.81 14.31 4.64
CA ALA A 229 25.84 15.01 3.87
C ALA A 229 26.50 16.16 4.64
N ASP A 230 25.90 16.61 5.74
CA ASP A 230 26.42 17.71 6.55
C ASP A 230 27.85 17.43 7.05
N PRO A 231 28.86 18.23 6.64
CA PRO A 231 30.25 18.08 7.09
C PRO A 231 30.43 18.26 8.60
N LYS A 232 29.50 18.95 9.28
CA LYS A 232 29.55 19.18 10.74
C LYS A 232 28.95 18.01 11.53
N SER A 233 28.22 17.11 10.88
CA SER A 233 27.56 15.99 11.55
C SER A 233 28.52 14.84 11.85
N LYS A 234 28.54 14.39 13.11
CA LYS A 234 29.23 13.15 13.50
C LYS A 234 28.64 11.89 12.84
N LYS A 235 27.41 11.98 12.33
CA LYS A 235 26.69 10.88 11.68
C LYS A 235 26.89 10.86 10.17
N LYS A 236 27.67 11.80 9.60
CA LYS A 236 27.93 11.93 8.16
C LYS A 236 28.30 10.60 7.50
N LEU A 237 27.88 10.47 6.24
CA LEU A 237 28.26 9.43 5.32
C LEU A 237 28.93 10.05 4.09
N SER A 238 29.90 9.35 3.50
CA SER A 238 30.43 9.67 2.17
C SER A 238 29.37 9.45 1.07
N ILE A 239 29.66 9.92 -0.15
CA ILE A 239 28.76 9.72 -1.31
C ILE A 239 28.51 8.22 -1.56
N GLU A 240 29.58 7.42 -1.61
CA GLU A 240 29.49 5.97 -1.84
C GLU A 240 28.69 5.27 -0.73
N GLU A 241 28.93 5.61 0.54
CA GLU A 241 28.19 5.06 1.68
C GLU A 241 26.70 5.40 1.63
N ARG A 242 26.33 6.62 1.24
CA ARG A 242 24.92 6.99 1.07
C ARG A 242 24.24 6.19 -0.05
N TRP A 243 24.94 5.87 -1.14
CA TRP A 243 24.41 4.98 -2.18
C TRP A 243 24.21 3.55 -1.68
N HIS A 244 25.17 3.02 -0.90
CA HIS A 244 24.99 1.71 -0.27
C HIS A 244 23.75 1.67 0.63
N VAL A 245 23.55 2.69 1.48
CA VAL A 245 22.34 2.80 2.31
C VAL A 245 21.08 2.92 1.45
N ALA A 246 21.10 3.71 0.38
CA ALA A 246 19.95 3.85 -0.51
C ALA A 246 19.56 2.51 -1.17
N ASN A 247 20.54 1.75 -1.65
CA ASN A 247 20.33 0.41 -2.21
C ASN A 247 19.79 -0.57 -1.16
N TYR A 248 20.30 -0.52 0.07
CA TYR A 248 19.77 -1.32 1.17
C TYR A 248 18.31 -0.95 1.49
N VAL A 249 17.99 0.33 1.63
CA VAL A 249 16.61 0.79 1.91
C VAL A 249 15.66 0.36 0.79
N ALA A 250 16.06 0.52 -0.48
CA ALA A 250 15.28 0.06 -1.62
C ALA A 250 15.03 -1.46 -1.57
N SER A 251 15.99 -2.23 -1.08
CA SER A 251 15.88 -3.70 -0.95
C SER A 251 14.93 -4.17 0.16
N LEU A 252 14.55 -3.30 1.11
CA LEU A 252 13.61 -3.64 2.20
C LEU A 252 12.17 -3.85 1.72
N ALA A 253 11.85 -3.44 0.48
CA ALA A 253 10.52 -3.53 -0.09
C ALA A 253 9.94 -4.95 -0.05
N LYS A 254 8.82 -5.14 0.67
CA LYS A 254 8.08 -6.41 0.72
C LYS A 254 7.23 -6.60 -0.54
N THR A 255 7.85 -7.03 -1.63
CA THR A 255 7.19 -7.20 -2.95
C THR A 255 6.14 -8.31 -2.99
N ASN A 256 6.17 -9.25 -2.05
CA ASN A 256 5.21 -10.36 -1.94
C ASN A 256 3.95 -10.03 -1.13
N LYS A 257 3.87 -8.85 -0.49
CA LYS A 257 2.73 -8.37 0.31
C LYS A 257 2.19 -7.03 -0.21
N VAL A 258 2.36 -6.78 -1.50
CA VAL A 258 1.83 -5.58 -2.16
C VAL A 258 0.33 -5.79 -2.42
N VAL A 259 -0.46 -4.72 -2.27
CA VAL A 259 -1.85 -4.74 -2.72
C VAL A 259 -1.87 -4.68 -4.24
N ARG A 260 -2.48 -5.68 -4.87
CA ARG A 260 -2.59 -5.78 -6.33
C ARG A 260 -4.06 -5.75 -6.76
N PRO A 261 -4.40 -5.25 -7.96
CA PRO A 261 -5.79 -5.24 -8.44
C PRO A 261 -6.47 -6.62 -8.39
N GLU A 262 -5.72 -7.70 -8.59
CA GLU A 262 -6.18 -9.08 -8.53
C GLU A 262 -6.41 -9.63 -7.11
N ASN A 263 -5.98 -8.91 -6.06
CA ASN A 263 -6.18 -9.31 -4.67
C ASN A 263 -7.65 -9.09 -4.28
N THR A 264 -8.51 -10.01 -4.72
CA THR A 264 -9.96 -10.00 -4.43
C THR A 264 -10.42 -11.27 -3.72
N VAL A 265 -9.62 -12.35 -3.76
CA VAL A 265 -9.96 -13.67 -3.22
C VAL A 265 -8.80 -14.22 -2.38
N ILE A 266 -9.06 -14.43 -1.09
CA ILE A 266 -8.22 -15.22 -0.19
C ILE A 266 -8.43 -16.70 -0.52
N LYS A 267 -7.39 -17.35 -1.02
CA LYS A 267 -7.43 -18.76 -1.40
C LYS A 267 -6.96 -19.64 -0.24
N ALA A 268 -7.92 -20.19 0.52
CA ALA A 268 -7.58 -21.10 1.61
C ALA A 268 -7.02 -22.42 1.06
N VAL A 269 -5.84 -22.80 1.55
CA VAL A 269 -5.13 -24.01 1.12
C VAL A 269 -5.48 -25.16 2.05
N ARG A 270 -5.88 -26.29 1.47
CA ARG A 270 -6.15 -27.49 2.25
C ARG A 270 -4.84 -28.10 2.73
N VAL A 271 -4.79 -28.49 4.01
CA VAL A 271 -3.68 -29.22 4.60
C VAL A 271 -4.17 -30.51 5.26
N ASP A 272 -3.33 -31.53 5.23
CA ASP A 272 -3.55 -32.76 5.99
C ASP A 272 -3.04 -32.58 7.42
N GLY A 273 -3.79 -33.12 8.40
CA GLY A 273 -3.45 -33.02 9.82
C GLY A 273 -3.98 -31.77 10.52
N GLU A 274 -3.33 -31.42 11.63
CA GLU A 274 -3.73 -30.28 12.47
C GLU A 274 -3.34 -28.94 11.86
N LEU A 275 -4.13 -27.90 12.18
CA LEU A 275 -3.85 -26.54 11.75
C LEU A 275 -2.86 -25.88 12.72
N PRO A 276 -1.96 -25.02 12.21
CA PRO A 276 -1.01 -24.32 13.07
C PRO A 276 -1.72 -23.37 14.02
N MET A 277 -1.39 -23.45 15.31
CA MET A 277 -1.86 -22.51 16.33
C MET A 277 -0.93 -21.29 16.47
N SER A 278 0.37 -21.45 16.18
CA SER A 278 1.32 -20.34 16.25
C SER A 278 1.28 -19.48 14.98
N PRO A 279 1.29 -18.14 15.09
CA PRO A 279 1.33 -17.24 13.94
C PRO A 279 2.60 -17.31 13.09
N ASP A 280 3.71 -17.85 13.59
CA ASP A 280 4.98 -17.98 12.88
C ASP A 280 5.28 -19.41 12.41
N HIS A 281 4.32 -20.32 12.51
CA HIS A 281 4.51 -21.70 12.11
C HIS A 281 4.80 -21.85 10.59
N PRO A 282 5.81 -22.65 10.17
CA PRO A 282 6.19 -22.78 8.75
C PRO A 282 5.08 -23.28 7.82
N ALA A 283 4.06 -23.98 8.35
CA ALA A 283 2.91 -24.42 7.55
C ALA A 283 2.20 -23.28 6.82
N TRP A 284 2.28 -22.04 7.33
CA TRP A 284 1.72 -20.87 6.67
C TRP A 284 2.35 -20.61 5.29
N ASP A 285 3.57 -21.08 5.03
CA ASP A 285 4.25 -20.93 3.73
C ASP A 285 3.60 -21.72 2.59
N LYS A 286 2.71 -22.65 2.92
CA LYS A 286 1.85 -23.34 1.94
C LYS A 286 0.80 -22.42 1.32
N ALA A 287 0.45 -21.31 1.98
CA ALA A 287 -0.53 -20.35 1.50
C ALA A 287 0.14 -19.02 1.16
N ALA A 288 -0.07 -18.53 -0.06
CA ALA A 288 0.36 -17.19 -0.45
C ALA A 288 -0.47 -16.13 0.30
N PRO A 289 0.15 -15.06 0.80
CA PRO A 289 -0.59 -13.96 1.42
C PRO A 289 -1.42 -13.22 0.36
N THR A 290 -2.65 -12.85 0.71
CA THR A 290 -3.47 -11.91 -0.06
C THR A 290 -3.55 -10.61 0.74
N THR A 291 -3.11 -9.49 0.15
CA THR A 291 -3.01 -8.21 0.87
C THR A 291 -4.05 -7.22 0.38
N PHE A 292 -4.71 -6.54 1.30
CA PHE A 292 -5.76 -5.57 1.03
C PHE A 292 -5.40 -4.21 1.60
N PHE A 293 -5.84 -3.14 0.94
CA PHE A 293 -5.84 -1.81 1.54
C PHE A 293 -6.90 -1.75 2.64
N MET A 294 -6.57 -1.02 3.70
CA MET A 294 -7.51 -0.64 4.74
C MET A 294 -7.77 0.87 4.65
N VAL A 295 -9.01 1.25 4.91
CA VAL A 295 -9.46 2.64 4.92
C VAL A 295 -10.07 2.98 6.26
N SER A 296 -9.95 4.23 6.66
CA SER A 296 -10.51 4.69 7.93
C SER A 296 -12.04 4.63 7.93
N GLN A 297 -12.63 4.32 9.08
CA GLN A 297 -14.06 4.45 9.30
C GLN A 297 -14.48 5.93 9.29
N ILE A 298 -15.21 6.34 8.25
CA ILE A 298 -15.79 7.69 8.15
C ILE A 298 -17.33 7.73 7.98
N VAL A 299 -18.00 6.58 7.96
CA VAL A 299 -19.47 6.49 7.79
C VAL A 299 -20.23 6.54 9.11
N GLY A 300 -19.64 5.98 10.18
CA GLY A 300 -20.21 5.93 11.52
C GLY A 300 -20.25 7.31 12.15
N LYS A 301 -21.00 7.46 13.24
CA LYS A 301 -21.16 8.76 13.92
C LYS A 301 -19.82 9.29 14.43
N GLU A 302 -19.01 8.44 15.05
CA GLU A 302 -17.64 8.78 15.44
C GLU A 302 -16.71 8.54 14.25
N ARG A 303 -16.58 9.57 13.40
CA ARG A 303 -15.69 9.51 12.25
C ARG A 303 -14.24 9.57 12.70
N PHE A 304 -13.44 8.64 12.23
CA PHE A 304 -12.00 8.62 12.46
C PHE A 304 -11.28 8.67 11.12
N PHE A 305 -10.63 9.79 10.82
CA PHE A 305 -10.02 10.00 9.49
C PHE A 305 -8.57 9.51 9.41
N LYS A 306 -7.90 9.34 10.56
CA LYS A 306 -6.44 9.20 10.67
C LYS A 306 -6.01 7.79 11.11
N ALA A 307 -6.68 6.75 10.62
CA ALA A 307 -6.32 5.37 10.92
C ALA A 307 -4.86 5.06 10.56
N ALA A 308 -4.16 4.36 11.45
CA ALA A 308 -2.72 4.13 11.32
C ALA A 308 -2.39 2.95 10.40
N ASN A 309 -3.29 1.96 10.31
CA ASN A 309 -3.11 0.76 9.51
C ASN A 309 -3.63 0.98 8.07
N ASP A 310 -2.75 0.82 7.09
CA ASP A 310 -3.04 1.03 5.67
C ASP A 310 -3.23 -0.27 4.88
N THR A 311 -2.74 -1.41 5.40
CA THR A 311 -2.89 -2.72 4.77
C THR A 311 -3.01 -3.86 5.77
N VAL A 312 -3.69 -4.94 5.35
CA VAL A 312 -3.73 -6.24 6.05
C VAL A 312 -3.43 -7.36 5.05
N SER A 313 -2.53 -8.27 5.44
CA SER A 313 -2.22 -9.50 4.70
C SER A 313 -2.92 -10.68 5.35
N VAL A 314 -3.55 -11.54 4.55
CA VAL A 314 -4.25 -12.73 5.03
C VAL A 314 -3.72 -13.98 4.37
N ARG A 315 -3.46 -15.01 5.19
CA ARG A 315 -3.29 -16.39 4.75
C ARG A 315 -4.39 -17.23 5.35
N ALA A 316 -4.85 -18.24 4.62
CA ALA A 316 -5.87 -19.16 5.09
C ALA A 316 -5.46 -20.61 4.84
N LEU A 317 -5.56 -21.43 5.88
CA LEU A 317 -5.38 -22.87 5.82
C LEU A 317 -6.64 -23.54 6.33
N TYR A 318 -6.96 -24.71 5.82
CA TYR A 318 -8.10 -25.47 6.33
C TYR A 318 -7.86 -26.97 6.22
N ASN A 319 -8.53 -27.76 7.05
CA ASN A 319 -8.53 -29.21 6.99
C ASN A 319 -9.97 -29.73 6.95
N ARG A 320 -10.21 -31.02 7.21
CA ARG A 320 -11.58 -31.58 7.18
C ARG A 320 -12.52 -31.04 8.26
N LYS A 321 -11.99 -30.46 9.34
CA LYS A 321 -12.75 -30.07 10.53
C LYS A 321 -12.75 -28.56 10.76
N ASN A 322 -11.64 -27.89 10.52
CA ASN A 322 -11.39 -26.50 10.92
C ASN A 322 -10.90 -25.65 9.75
N ILE A 323 -11.07 -24.33 9.90
CA ILE A 323 -10.40 -23.30 9.11
C ILE A 323 -9.58 -22.42 10.05
N SER A 324 -8.42 -21.99 9.58
CA SER A 324 -7.52 -21.09 10.29
C SER A 324 -7.12 -19.94 9.38
N LEU A 325 -7.21 -18.72 9.91
CA LEU A 325 -6.83 -17.48 9.25
C LEU A 325 -5.63 -16.89 9.99
N GLN A 326 -4.54 -16.61 9.28
CA GLN A 326 -3.46 -15.76 9.77
C GLN A 326 -3.66 -14.37 9.19
N LEU A 327 -3.80 -13.39 10.08
CA LEU A 327 -3.94 -11.98 9.77
C LEU A 327 -2.64 -11.29 10.17
N GLU A 328 -2.02 -10.56 9.25
CA GLU A 328 -0.82 -9.77 9.50
C GLU A 328 -1.07 -8.31 9.12
N TRP A 329 -0.85 -7.40 10.06
CA TRP A 329 -0.88 -5.97 9.79
C TRP A 329 0.32 -5.30 10.48
N ASP A 330 0.72 -4.15 9.97
CA ASP A 330 1.76 -3.36 10.61
C ASP A 330 1.13 -2.52 11.72
N ASP A 331 1.73 -2.60 12.89
CA ASP A 331 1.43 -1.77 14.04
C ASP A 331 2.76 -1.34 14.64
N ARG A 332 3.06 -0.04 14.54
CA ARG A 332 4.34 0.52 14.99
C ARG A 332 4.49 0.39 16.50
N THR A 333 3.41 0.07 17.20
CA THR A 333 3.34 -0.03 18.62
C THR A 333 2.81 -1.39 19.03
N LYS A 334 3.16 -1.82 20.23
CA LYS A 334 2.53 -2.98 20.85
C LYS A 334 1.60 -2.43 21.92
N SER A 335 0.38 -2.06 21.56
CA SER A 335 -0.56 -1.42 22.46
C SER A 335 -1.11 -2.44 23.45
N ILE A 336 -0.59 -2.39 24.67
CA ILE A 336 -1.02 -3.18 25.81
C ILE A 336 -1.27 -2.20 26.96
N PRO A 337 -2.54 -1.93 27.33
CA PRO A 337 -2.84 -1.04 28.45
C PRO A 337 -2.17 -1.48 29.76
N GLY A 338 -1.59 -0.51 30.45
CA GLY A 338 -0.77 -0.69 31.65
C GLY A 338 0.70 -1.01 31.38
N ASP A 339 1.10 -1.29 30.14
CA ASP A 339 2.51 -1.41 29.77
C ASP A 339 3.16 -0.02 29.72
N ALA A 340 4.27 0.16 30.44
CA ALA A 340 4.95 1.46 30.54
C ALA A 340 5.54 1.91 29.21
N ARG A 341 6.02 0.97 28.38
CA ARG A 341 6.57 1.27 27.05
C ARG A 341 5.47 1.70 26.10
N ALA A 342 4.38 0.96 26.00
CA ALA A 342 3.21 1.33 25.19
C ALA A 342 2.67 2.71 25.60
N LYS A 343 2.54 2.97 26.92
CA LYS A 343 2.11 4.27 27.44
C LYS A 343 3.08 5.40 27.08
N SER A 344 4.38 5.15 27.13
CA SER A 344 5.39 6.15 26.75
C SER A 344 5.31 6.51 25.26
N ILE A 345 4.81 5.60 24.44
CA ILE A 345 4.69 5.77 22.99
C ILE A 345 3.33 6.39 22.63
N ALA A 346 2.22 6.08 23.30
CA ALA A 346 0.89 6.63 22.98
C ALA A 346 0.85 8.18 22.99
N GLU A 347 -0.01 8.77 22.16
CA GLU A 347 -0.26 10.22 22.14
C GLU A 347 -1.33 10.64 23.15
N GLY A 348 -2.38 9.84 23.29
CA GLY A 348 -3.50 10.07 24.19
C GLY A 348 -3.82 8.83 25.01
N GLU A 349 -5.10 8.49 25.08
CA GLU A 349 -5.54 7.31 25.82
C GLU A 349 -5.10 6.03 25.11
N LEU A 350 -4.50 5.10 25.86
CA LEU A 350 -3.99 3.85 25.32
C LEU A 350 -5.06 2.76 25.42
N PHE A 351 -5.45 2.21 24.27
CA PHE A 351 -6.35 1.07 24.16
C PHE A 351 -5.59 -0.21 23.77
N GLU A 352 -6.32 -1.33 23.72
CA GLU A 352 -5.79 -2.60 23.21
C GLU A 352 -5.73 -2.57 21.69
N ASP A 353 -4.65 -3.12 21.11
CA ASP A 353 -4.69 -3.48 19.69
C ASP A 353 -5.72 -4.59 19.48
N ALA A 354 -6.46 -4.52 18.38
CA ALA A 354 -7.44 -5.53 18.07
C ALA A 354 -7.55 -5.76 16.57
N ILE A 355 -8.03 -6.95 16.20
CA ILE A 355 -8.42 -7.25 14.84
C ILE A 355 -9.69 -8.09 14.84
N ALA A 356 -10.57 -7.84 13.87
CA ALA A 356 -11.77 -8.62 13.69
C ALA A 356 -11.98 -9.02 12.23
N VAL A 357 -12.52 -10.23 12.04
CA VAL A 357 -12.93 -10.73 10.73
C VAL A 357 -14.44 -10.90 10.72
N GLN A 358 -15.09 -10.31 9.72
CA GLN A 358 -16.52 -10.39 9.53
C GLN A 358 -16.91 -11.44 8.50
N PHE A 359 -17.90 -12.23 8.87
CA PHE A 359 -18.59 -13.17 8.02
C PHE A 359 -20.09 -12.94 8.05
N PRO A 360 -20.80 -13.14 6.93
CA PRO A 360 -22.25 -13.19 6.97
C PRO A 360 -22.70 -14.43 7.76
N VAL A 361 -23.87 -14.39 8.41
CA VAL A 361 -24.43 -15.56 9.11
C VAL A 361 -24.72 -16.70 8.13
N THR A 362 -25.15 -16.36 6.92
CA THR A 362 -25.38 -17.31 5.81
C THR A 362 -24.69 -16.81 4.54
N ILE A 363 -24.19 -17.71 3.70
CA ILE A 363 -23.60 -17.32 2.41
C ILE A 363 -24.73 -16.77 1.53
N PRO A 364 -24.68 -15.49 1.09
CA PRO A 364 -25.70 -14.92 0.23
C PRO A 364 -25.80 -15.70 -1.09
N THR A 365 -27.02 -15.98 -1.53
CA THR A 365 -27.30 -16.66 -2.80
C THR A 365 -27.46 -15.68 -3.98
N GLY A 366 -27.65 -14.39 -3.69
CA GLY A 366 -27.76 -13.31 -4.67
C GLY A 366 -26.60 -12.31 -4.61
N MET A 367 -26.72 -11.22 -5.38
CA MET A 367 -25.72 -10.15 -5.44
C MET A 367 -25.68 -9.28 -4.18
N GLU A 368 -26.77 -9.29 -3.41
CA GLU A 368 -26.95 -8.41 -2.26
C GLU A 368 -26.31 -9.00 -1.00
N LYS A 369 -25.11 -8.50 -0.67
CA LYS A 369 -24.37 -8.86 0.54
C LYS A 369 -24.93 -8.09 1.75
N PRO A 370 -24.72 -8.58 2.99
CA PRO A 370 -24.93 -7.75 4.17
C PRO A 370 -24.12 -6.46 4.07
N TYR A 371 -24.53 -5.41 4.78
CA TYR A 371 -23.73 -4.20 4.81
C TYR A 371 -22.31 -4.49 5.32
N PHE A 372 -21.28 -3.97 4.63
CA PHE A 372 -19.89 -4.30 4.97
C PHE A 372 -19.49 -3.75 6.33
N LEU A 373 -20.18 -2.73 6.83
CA LEU A 373 -19.95 -2.13 8.13
C LEU A 373 -20.77 -2.83 9.22
N MET A 374 -20.43 -4.10 9.48
CA MET A 374 -21.02 -4.91 10.54
C MET A 374 -22.50 -5.26 10.38
N GLY A 375 -22.96 -5.39 9.12
CA GLY A 375 -24.29 -5.86 8.78
C GLY A 375 -25.40 -4.86 9.05
N ASP A 376 -26.62 -5.37 9.08
CA ASP A 376 -27.84 -4.64 9.44
C ASP A 376 -28.86 -5.61 10.08
N ALA A 377 -30.01 -5.10 10.50
CA ALA A 377 -31.04 -5.91 11.16
C ALA A 377 -31.61 -7.04 10.28
N ALA A 378 -31.67 -6.84 8.96
CA ALA A 378 -32.16 -7.85 8.02
C ALA A 378 -31.06 -8.88 7.66
N LYS A 379 -29.80 -8.43 7.63
CA LYS A 379 -28.63 -9.22 7.28
C LYS A 379 -27.56 -9.11 8.37
N PRO A 380 -27.75 -9.81 9.49
CA PRO A 380 -26.76 -9.83 10.56
C PRO A 380 -25.47 -10.51 10.10
N VAL A 381 -24.37 -10.16 10.78
CA VAL A 381 -23.05 -10.73 10.56
C VAL A 381 -22.46 -11.23 11.87
N ASN A 382 -21.36 -11.97 11.77
CA ASN A 382 -20.57 -12.43 12.89
C ASN A 382 -19.16 -11.88 12.76
N LEU A 383 -18.60 -11.39 13.87
CA LEU A 383 -17.22 -10.93 13.94
C LEU A 383 -16.41 -11.93 14.77
N TRP A 384 -15.32 -12.46 14.24
CA TRP A 384 -14.29 -13.13 15.03
C TRP A 384 -13.30 -12.06 15.44
N ARG A 385 -13.31 -11.68 16.71
CA ARG A 385 -12.47 -10.61 17.26
C ARG A 385 -11.37 -11.20 18.14
N TRP A 386 -10.18 -10.68 17.98
CA TRP A 386 -9.06 -10.85 18.91
C TRP A 386 -8.65 -9.48 19.44
N SER A 387 -8.26 -9.43 20.71
CA SER A 387 -7.69 -8.23 21.34
C SER A 387 -6.39 -8.60 22.06
N SER A 388 -5.41 -7.67 22.05
CA SER A 388 -4.08 -7.87 22.63
C SER A 388 -4.08 -8.03 24.15
N GLY A 389 -5.16 -7.62 24.82
CA GLY A 389 -5.27 -7.66 26.27
C GLY A 389 -4.54 -6.50 26.93
N THR A 390 -4.44 -6.58 28.24
CA THR A 390 -3.76 -5.62 29.11
C THR A 390 -2.65 -6.30 29.90
N THR A 391 -1.91 -5.55 30.70
CA THR A 391 -0.98 -6.13 31.67
C THR A 391 -1.66 -6.99 32.76
N LYS A 392 -2.98 -6.84 32.95
CA LYS A 392 -3.76 -7.59 33.94
C LYS A 392 -4.56 -8.74 33.34
N ASN A 393 -5.08 -8.55 32.13
CA ASN A 393 -5.90 -9.52 31.42
C ASN A 393 -5.16 -9.94 30.15
N PRO A 394 -4.90 -11.23 29.92
CA PRO A 394 -4.21 -11.68 28.72
C PRO A 394 -5.02 -11.40 27.45
N GLU A 395 -4.39 -11.61 26.30
CA GLU A 395 -5.08 -11.60 25.00
C GLU A 395 -6.36 -12.45 25.03
N SER A 396 -7.37 -12.03 24.27
CA SER A 396 -8.68 -12.70 24.26
C SER A 396 -9.24 -12.83 22.85
N ALA A 397 -10.16 -13.78 22.68
CA ALA A 397 -10.91 -13.99 21.45
C ALA A 397 -12.41 -14.09 21.75
N ALA A 398 -13.23 -13.50 20.90
CA ALA A 398 -14.67 -13.50 21.04
C ALA A 398 -15.36 -13.58 19.68
N ILE A 399 -16.56 -14.20 19.66
CA ILE A 399 -17.51 -14.01 18.56
C ILE A 399 -18.48 -12.90 18.95
N LEU A 400 -18.68 -11.93 18.07
CA LEU A 400 -19.69 -10.89 18.24
C LEU A 400 -20.80 -11.08 17.20
N ASP A 401 -22.04 -11.02 17.66
CA ASP A 401 -23.22 -10.87 16.81
C ASP A 401 -23.41 -9.38 16.51
N ALA A 402 -23.54 -9.01 15.24
CA ALA A 402 -23.71 -7.62 14.83
C ALA A 402 -24.87 -7.43 13.84
N LYS A 403 -25.59 -6.33 14.03
CA LYS A 403 -26.71 -5.84 13.19
C LYS A 403 -26.48 -4.40 12.73
N GLY A 404 -25.22 -4.03 12.58
CA GLY A 404 -24.74 -2.69 12.32
C GLY A 404 -23.60 -2.31 13.26
N ILE A 405 -22.78 -1.34 12.86
CA ILE A 405 -21.60 -0.90 13.62
C ILE A 405 -21.91 -0.46 15.06
N GLY A 406 -23.10 0.10 15.30
CA GLY A 406 -23.54 0.53 16.62
C GLY A 406 -24.27 -0.53 17.45
N GLU A 407 -24.53 -1.72 16.90
CA GLU A 407 -25.27 -2.80 17.57
C GLU A 407 -24.48 -4.10 17.48
N GLN A 408 -23.58 -4.29 18.45
CA GLN A 408 -22.72 -5.47 18.58
C GLN A 408 -22.89 -6.09 19.96
N LYS A 409 -22.98 -7.42 20.03
CA LYS A 409 -23.05 -8.17 21.27
C LYS A 409 -22.03 -9.30 21.28
N ILE A 410 -21.18 -9.33 22.31
CA ILE A 410 -20.31 -10.47 22.58
C ILE A 410 -21.19 -11.69 22.87
N ARG A 411 -20.87 -12.81 22.22
CA ARG A 411 -21.57 -14.08 22.41
C ARG A 411 -20.94 -14.87 23.54
N ASP A 412 -21.78 -15.46 24.41
CA ASP A 412 -21.34 -16.25 25.56
C ASP A 412 -20.57 -17.53 25.16
N ALA A 413 -20.88 -18.09 23.98
CA ALA A 413 -20.20 -19.25 23.42
C ALA A 413 -19.36 -18.85 22.19
N ALA A 414 -18.06 -19.12 22.25
CA ALA A 414 -17.10 -18.81 21.18
C ALA A 414 -17.21 -19.73 19.94
N ALA A 415 -18.18 -20.65 19.89
CA ALA A 415 -18.36 -21.63 18.79
C ALA A 415 -17.05 -22.36 18.38
N GLY A 416 -16.19 -22.65 19.36
CA GLY A 416 -14.88 -23.28 19.13
C GLY A 416 -13.82 -22.35 18.52
N LEU A 417 -14.07 -21.03 18.45
CA LEU A 417 -13.08 -20.03 18.06
C LEU A 417 -11.94 -19.99 19.07
N THR A 418 -10.73 -20.12 18.56
CA THR A 418 -9.48 -19.92 19.30
C THR A 418 -8.65 -18.90 18.55
N ALA A 419 -7.85 -18.12 19.27
CA ALA A 419 -6.91 -17.21 18.64
C ALA A 419 -5.61 -17.07 19.41
N LYS A 420 -4.55 -16.70 18.68
CA LYS A 420 -3.23 -16.42 19.24
C LYS A 420 -2.58 -15.29 18.48
N GLY A 421 -2.13 -14.26 19.18
CA GLY A 421 -1.36 -13.14 18.65
C GLY A 421 0.13 -13.29 18.90
N LEU A 422 0.92 -12.75 17.96
CA LEU A 422 2.36 -12.59 18.06
C LEU A 422 2.73 -11.22 17.53
N TYR A 423 3.28 -10.38 18.39
CA TYR A 423 3.88 -9.11 18.00
C TYR A 423 5.38 -9.30 17.76
N LYS A 424 5.86 -8.90 16.58
CA LYS A 424 7.29 -8.94 16.25
C LYS A 424 7.65 -7.84 15.26
N ASP A 425 8.62 -7.02 15.61
CA ASP A 425 9.22 -5.97 14.78
C ASP A 425 8.16 -5.08 14.10
N GLY A 426 7.33 -4.37 14.87
CA GLY A 426 6.37 -3.43 14.29
C GLY A 426 5.17 -4.06 13.56
N SER A 427 4.88 -5.33 13.82
CA SER A 427 3.76 -6.04 13.19
C SER A 427 3.12 -7.06 14.12
N TRP A 428 1.79 -7.10 14.08
CA TRP A 428 1.01 -8.18 14.66
C TRP A 428 0.76 -9.28 13.62
N ARG A 429 0.91 -10.53 14.06
CA ARG A 429 0.35 -11.70 13.39
C ARG A 429 -0.61 -12.39 14.33
N VAL A 430 -1.86 -12.53 13.91
CA VAL A 430 -2.90 -13.21 14.69
C VAL A 430 -3.42 -14.40 13.91
N VAL A 431 -3.45 -15.55 14.56
CA VAL A 431 -4.11 -16.75 14.05
C VAL A 431 -5.46 -16.87 14.72
N MET A 432 -6.52 -17.04 13.93
CA MET A 432 -7.86 -17.36 14.40
C MET A 432 -8.30 -18.68 13.78
N THR A 433 -8.68 -19.65 14.60
CA THR A 433 -9.11 -20.98 14.16
C THR A 433 -10.51 -21.29 14.69
N ARG A 434 -11.40 -21.75 13.80
CA ARG A 434 -12.76 -22.19 14.14
C ARG A 434 -13.10 -23.48 13.37
N PRO A 435 -13.93 -24.37 13.92
CA PRO A 435 -14.63 -25.41 13.15
C PRO A 435 -15.30 -24.88 11.87
N LEU A 436 -15.23 -25.67 10.78
CA LEU A 436 -15.91 -25.40 9.52
C LEU A 436 -17.43 -25.44 9.68
N ARG A 437 -17.90 -26.33 10.56
CA ARG A 437 -19.30 -26.54 10.90
C ARG A 437 -19.47 -26.44 12.41
N THR A 438 -20.56 -25.84 12.85
CA THR A 438 -20.90 -25.71 14.28
C THR A 438 -22.36 -26.11 14.51
N GLU A 439 -22.69 -26.35 15.77
CA GLU A 439 -24.04 -26.73 16.18
C GLU A 439 -25.06 -25.58 15.98
N MET A 440 -24.62 -24.32 16.04
CA MET A 440 -25.48 -23.14 15.88
C MET A 440 -25.66 -22.76 14.40
N THR A 441 -26.29 -23.63 13.61
CA THR A 441 -26.42 -23.50 12.14
C THR A 441 -27.14 -22.24 11.65
N THR A 442 -27.99 -21.61 12.49
CA THR A 442 -28.73 -20.39 12.16
C THR A 442 -28.03 -19.10 12.58
N LYS A 443 -26.95 -19.21 13.36
CA LYS A 443 -26.18 -18.06 13.86
C LYS A 443 -24.76 -18.02 13.32
N ASP A 444 -24.20 -19.18 13.02
CA ASP A 444 -22.85 -19.30 12.51
C ASP A 444 -22.81 -19.66 11.03
N LEU A 445 -21.91 -19.00 10.31
CA LEU A 445 -21.55 -19.40 8.96
C LEU A 445 -21.08 -20.86 8.92
N GLN A 446 -21.64 -21.63 7.99
CA GLN A 446 -21.20 -22.99 7.71
C GLN A 446 -20.31 -22.97 6.46
N PHE A 447 -19.02 -23.22 6.61
CA PHE A 447 -18.06 -23.12 5.49
C PHE A 447 -18.17 -24.31 4.54
N GLU A 448 -18.11 -24.04 3.24
CA GLU A 448 -18.25 -25.03 2.19
C GLU A 448 -17.10 -24.93 1.19
N GLU A 449 -16.51 -26.07 0.84
CA GLU A 449 -15.49 -26.12 -0.22
C GLU A 449 -16.08 -25.66 -1.55
N GLY A 450 -15.30 -24.91 -2.33
CA GLY A 450 -15.70 -24.43 -3.66
C GLY A 450 -16.68 -23.26 -3.67
N ARG A 451 -17.18 -22.81 -2.51
CA ARG A 451 -18.05 -21.62 -2.43
C ARG A 451 -17.28 -20.38 -2.01
N PHE A 452 -17.57 -19.28 -2.69
CA PHE A 452 -17.06 -17.95 -2.31
C PHE A 452 -17.83 -17.43 -1.10
N THR A 453 -17.09 -17.13 -0.05
CA THR A 453 -17.61 -16.61 1.21
C THR A 453 -17.20 -15.14 1.34
N PRO A 454 -18.14 -14.20 1.52
CA PRO A 454 -17.79 -12.81 1.81
C PRO A 454 -16.99 -12.69 3.11
N ILE A 455 -15.91 -11.89 3.08
CA ILE A 455 -15.07 -11.58 4.23
C ILE A 455 -14.70 -10.10 4.25
N ALA A 456 -14.77 -9.48 5.42
CA ALA A 456 -14.26 -8.11 5.67
C ALA A 456 -13.42 -8.10 6.96
N ILE A 457 -12.50 -7.14 7.08
CA ILE A 457 -11.51 -7.10 8.17
C ILE A 457 -11.48 -5.70 8.77
N PHE A 458 -11.31 -5.65 10.09
CA PHE A 458 -11.27 -4.43 10.89
C PHE A 458 -10.06 -4.49 11.82
N ALA A 459 -9.28 -3.43 11.92
CA ALA A 459 -8.11 -3.38 12.79
C ALA A 459 -8.11 -2.07 13.60
N TRP A 460 -7.64 -2.16 14.84
CA TRP A 460 -7.55 -1.07 15.79
C TRP A 460 -6.10 -0.98 16.29
N ASP A 461 -5.44 0.16 16.03
CA ASP A 461 -4.17 0.55 16.66
C ASP A 461 -4.47 1.33 17.95
N GLY A 462 -4.28 0.67 19.09
CA GLY A 462 -4.65 1.21 20.40
C GLY A 462 -3.85 2.45 20.81
N SER A 463 -2.65 2.63 20.27
CA SER A 463 -1.79 3.79 20.54
C SER A 463 -2.20 5.03 19.75
N ASN A 464 -2.91 4.82 18.64
CA ASN A 464 -3.53 5.82 17.78
C ASN A 464 -4.99 6.12 18.20
N GLU A 465 -5.37 5.74 19.43
CA GLU A 465 -6.70 5.93 20.01
C GLU A 465 -7.83 5.21 19.24
N GLU A 466 -7.51 4.18 18.45
CA GLU A 466 -8.51 3.39 17.74
C GLU A 466 -9.20 2.43 18.72
N VAL A 467 -10.50 2.61 18.91
CA VAL A 467 -11.35 1.76 19.75
C VAL A 467 -12.81 1.86 19.29
N GLY A 468 -13.58 0.81 19.54
CA GLY A 468 -15.01 0.80 19.23
C GLY A 468 -15.24 0.99 17.73
N THR A 469 -15.86 2.10 17.34
CA THR A 469 -16.13 2.39 15.92
C THR A 469 -15.00 3.13 15.19
N ARG A 470 -13.97 3.58 15.93
CA ARG A 470 -12.76 4.19 15.36
C ARG A 470 -11.78 3.08 14.97
N HIS A 471 -11.69 2.77 13.69
CA HIS A 471 -10.82 1.69 13.19
C HIS A 471 -10.48 1.85 11.71
N ALA A 472 -9.45 1.15 11.27
CA ALA A 472 -9.24 0.82 9.86
C ALA A 472 -10.15 -0.35 9.44
N MET A 473 -10.60 -0.38 8.18
CA MET A 473 -11.41 -1.48 7.66
C MET A 473 -11.18 -1.78 6.18
N THR A 474 -11.57 -2.97 5.75
CA THR A 474 -11.77 -3.31 4.35
C THR A 474 -13.23 -3.22 3.94
N THR A 475 -13.50 -3.23 2.63
CA THR A 475 -14.81 -3.62 2.10
C THR A 475 -14.93 -5.15 2.04
N TRP A 476 -15.98 -5.65 1.39
CA TRP A 476 -16.14 -7.09 1.14
C TRP A 476 -15.15 -7.61 0.10
N TYR A 477 -14.32 -8.55 0.54
CA TYR A 477 -13.56 -9.45 -0.32
C TYR A 477 -14.14 -10.87 -0.24
N TRP A 478 -13.46 -11.82 -0.87
CA TRP A 478 -13.88 -13.21 -0.90
C TRP A 478 -12.87 -14.13 -0.23
N LEU A 479 -13.39 -15.16 0.44
CA LEU A 479 -12.65 -16.32 0.92
C LEU A 479 -13.13 -17.54 0.12
N LEU A 480 -12.18 -18.32 -0.41
CA LEU A 480 -12.47 -19.55 -1.14
C LEU A 480 -11.70 -20.71 -0.51
N LEU A 481 -12.44 -21.70 0.00
CA LEU A 481 -11.86 -22.99 0.37
C LEU A 481 -11.67 -23.80 -0.91
N LYS A 482 -10.43 -23.86 -1.40
CA LYS A 482 -10.10 -24.59 -2.62
C LYS A 482 -10.48 -26.07 -2.45
N PRO A 483 -11.41 -26.63 -3.22
CA PRO A 483 -11.76 -28.04 -3.13
C PRO A 483 -10.50 -28.90 -3.19
N ALA A 484 -10.47 -30.01 -2.44
CA ALA A 484 -9.40 -30.98 -2.63
C ALA A 484 -9.37 -31.39 -4.10
N THR A 485 -8.20 -31.30 -4.74
CA THR A 485 -7.94 -31.95 -6.02
C THR A 485 -7.99 -33.46 -5.78
N GLY A 486 -9.19 -34.02 -5.66
CA GLY A 486 -9.39 -35.45 -5.61
C GLY A 486 -9.06 -36.05 -6.97
N ALA A 487 -8.75 -37.34 -7.03
CA ALA A 487 -8.60 -38.05 -8.30
C ALA A 487 -9.89 -38.06 -9.14
N ARG A 488 -11.04 -37.59 -8.61
CA ARG A 488 -12.36 -37.64 -9.28
C ARG A 488 -12.41 -36.99 -10.66
N PRO A 489 -11.87 -35.78 -10.93
CA PRO A 489 -11.86 -35.23 -12.28
C PRO A 489 -10.98 -36.05 -13.22
N MET A 490 -9.87 -36.60 -12.72
CA MET A 490 -8.98 -37.48 -13.50
C MET A 490 -9.59 -38.85 -13.77
N ILE A 491 -10.24 -39.47 -12.77
CA ILE A 491 -10.99 -40.73 -12.90
C ILE A 491 -12.17 -40.52 -13.86
N PHE A 492 -12.90 -39.41 -13.74
CA PHE A 492 -14.00 -39.08 -14.64
C PHE A 492 -13.48 -38.89 -16.08
N ALA A 493 -12.36 -38.17 -16.26
CA ALA A 493 -11.70 -38.05 -17.55
C ALA A 493 -11.28 -39.42 -18.12
N ILE A 494 -10.66 -40.28 -17.31
CA ILE A 494 -10.26 -41.64 -17.69
C ILE A 494 -11.48 -42.48 -18.11
N VAL A 495 -12.56 -42.47 -17.32
CA VAL A 495 -13.80 -43.20 -17.62
C VAL A 495 -14.43 -42.69 -18.91
N VAL A 496 -14.52 -41.37 -19.10
CA VAL A 496 -15.02 -40.77 -20.35
C VAL A 496 -14.14 -41.17 -21.54
N THR A 497 -12.81 -41.14 -21.40
CA THR A 497 -11.89 -41.58 -22.45
C THR A 497 -12.11 -43.05 -22.82
N PHE A 498 -12.29 -43.96 -21.85
CA PHE A 498 -12.58 -45.36 -22.14
C PHE A 498 -13.96 -45.58 -22.76
N LEU A 499 -14.98 -44.83 -22.35
CA LEU A 499 -16.31 -44.89 -22.95
C LEU A 499 -16.29 -44.40 -24.40
N VAL A 500 -15.68 -43.24 -24.66
CA VAL A 500 -15.54 -42.69 -26.02
C VAL A 500 -14.68 -43.60 -26.88
N GLY A 501 -13.56 -44.09 -26.37
CA GLY A 501 -12.70 -45.05 -27.07
C GLY A 501 -13.44 -46.35 -27.40
N GLY A 502 -14.23 -46.88 -26.45
CA GLY A 502 -15.06 -48.06 -26.66
C GLY A 502 -16.12 -47.85 -27.74
N VAL A 503 -16.79 -46.69 -27.76
CA VAL A 503 -17.76 -46.31 -28.80
C VAL A 503 -17.07 -46.21 -30.16
N LEU A 504 -15.90 -45.57 -30.24
CA LEU A 504 -15.15 -45.44 -31.50
C LEU A 504 -14.67 -46.79 -32.04
N VAL A 505 -14.17 -47.68 -31.18
CA VAL A 505 -13.76 -49.04 -31.56
C VAL A 505 -14.97 -49.87 -32.01
N TRP A 506 -16.09 -49.79 -31.30
CA TRP A 506 -17.33 -50.46 -31.68
C TRP A 506 -17.85 -49.94 -33.03
N TRP A 507 -17.82 -48.63 -33.25
CA TRP A 507 -18.24 -48.00 -34.49
C TRP A 507 -17.32 -48.39 -35.66
N GLY A 508 -16.00 -48.38 -35.46
CA GLY A 508 -15.02 -48.83 -36.46
C GLY A 508 -15.20 -50.31 -36.83
N ARG A 509 -15.41 -51.19 -35.84
CA ARG A 509 -15.70 -52.62 -36.08
C ARG A 509 -17.03 -52.82 -36.80
N SER A 510 -18.07 -52.07 -36.42
CA SER A 510 -19.39 -52.15 -37.05
C SER A 510 -19.36 -51.63 -38.49
N ALA A 511 -18.59 -50.58 -38.77
CA ALA A 511 -18.38 -50.06 -40.12
C ALA A 511 -17.60 -51.04 -41.01
N ALA A 512 -16.56 -51.70 -40.47
CA ALA A 512 -15.82 -52.74 -41.17
C ALA A 512 -16.69 -53.96 -41.52
N LYS A 513 -17.58 -54.38 -40.60
CA LYS A 513 -18.51 -55.49 -40.80
C LYS A 513 -19.65 -55.20 -41.81
N ARG A 514 -19.86 -53.94 -42.17
CA ARG A 514 -20.82 -53.52 -43.21
C ARG A 514 -20.18 -53.40 -44.60
N ARG A 515 -18.86 -53.55 -44.71
CA ARG A 515 -18.09 -53.40 -45.96
C ARG A 515 -17.53 -54.73 -46.52
N GLY A 516 -17.63 -55.82 -45.76
CA GLY A 516 -17.41 -57.19 -46.24
C GLY A 516 -18.71 -57.95 -46.18
#